data_AF-A0A017RYZ7-F1
#
_entry.id   AF-A0A017RYZ7-F1
#
_cell.length_a   1.000
_cell.length_b   1.000
_cell.length_c   1.000
_cell.angle_alpha   90.00
_cell.angle_beta   90.00
_cell.angle_gamma   90.00
#
_symmetry.space_group_name_H-M   'P 1'
#
loop_
_entity.id
_entity.type
_entity.pdbx_description
1 polymer ?
#
loop_
_entity_poly.entity_id
_entity_poly.type
_entity_poly.pdbx_seq_one_letter_code
_entity_poly.pdbx_strand_id
1 'polypeptide(L)'
;MGIATDLSFRLESLEVDEPWIVEKMNFEALVEYLQPSSTTSPTAAAQRIDNLIPMKRTFIGTSFGMKEEPEGHMWKIWGLFIAISKQVPHDHPSMGRLVALVYALAELPPTTEDLDYTDIWTDLPMLGPSYAEAWIGPECYRDKLTPKIKAEWVNFNSFAARLLNHDMVSVRGLTQVVLT
;
A
#
# COMPACT_ATOMS: atom_id res chain seq x y z
N MET A 1 -7.49 -9.40 -27.74
CA MET A 1 -7.11 -8.65 -26.52
C MET A 1 -8.29 -8.81 -25.56
N GLY A 2 -8.15 -9.67 -24.54
CA GLY A 2 -9.24 -9.85 -23.58
C GLY A 2 -9.38 -8.59 -22.74
N ILE A 3 -10.61 -8.10 -22.58
CA ILE A 3 -10.91 -7.07 -21.57
C ILE A 3 -10.62 -7.68 -20.20
N ALA A 4 -9.64 -7.14 -19.49
CA ALA A 4 -9.35 -7.56 -18.13
C ALA A 4 -10.58 -7.28 -17.25
N THR A 5 -10.95 -8.24 -16.41
CA THR A 5 -12.13 -8.16 -15.56
C THR A 5 -11.93 -7.12 -14.45
N ASP A 6 -12.97 -6.35 -14.13
CA ASP A 6 -12.94 -5.43 -13.00
C ASP A 6 -12.68 -6.18 -11.69
N LEU A 7 -11.89 -5.56 -10.82
CA LEU A 7 -11.50 -6.13 -9.53
C LEU A 7 -12.41 -5.62 -8.44
N SER A 8 -12.85 -6.52 -7.57
CA SER A 8 -13.55 -6.18 -6.32
C SER A 8 -12.56 -6.23 -5.16
N PHE A 9 -12.54 -5.16 -4.37
CA PHE A 9 -11.65 -5.02 -3.22
C PHE A 9 -12.46 -4.81 -1.96
N ARG A 10 -11.97 -5.35 -0.85
CA ARG A 10 -12.54 -5.20 0.50
C ARG A 10 -11.42 -4.86 1.47
N LEU A 11 -11.72 -4.01 2.45
CA LEU A 11 -10.81 -3.72 3.54
C LEU A 11 -11.58 -3.82 4.86
N GLU A 12 -11.18 -4.76 5.71
CA GLU A 12 -11.90 -5.07 6.96
C GLU A 12 -11.90 -3.90 7.95
N SER A 13 -10.84 -3.09 7.94
CA SER A 13 -10.77 -1.87 8.77
C SER A 13 -11.79 -0.80 8.37
N LEU A 14 -12.41 -0.89 7.19
CA LEU A 14 -13.47 0.02 6.76
C LEU A 14 -14.88 -0.47 7.11
N GLU A 15 -15.01 -1.66 7.68
CA GLU A 15 -16.31 -2.26 8.04
C GLU A 15 -16.70 -2.04 9.50
N VAL A 16 -15.86 -1.32 10.24
CA VAL A 16 -16.16 -0.88 11.61
C VAL A 16 -17.08 0.35 11.59
N ASP A 17 -17.75 0.64 12.71
CA ASP A 17 -18.74 1.73 12.77
C ASP A 17 -18.14 3.12 12.49
N GLU A 18 -16.89 3.35 12.86
CA GLU A 18 -16.19 4.64 12.68
C GLU A 18 -14.76 4.45 12.13
N PRO A 19 -14.60 4.17 10.82
CA PRO A 19 -13.29 4.00 10.21
C PRO A 19 -12.59 5.35 10.06
N TRP A 20 -11.27 5.33 9.89
CA TRP A 20 -10.53 6.53 9.55
C TRP A 20 -10.96 7.05 8.18
N ILE A 21 -11.42 8.30 8.14
CA ILE A 21 -11.87 8.96 6.91
C ILE A 21 -10.73 8.96 5.88
N VAL A 22 -9.50 9.21 6.34
CA VAL A 22 -8.33 9.23 5.45
C VAL A 22 -7.99 7.84 4.90
N GLU A 23 -8.17 6.77 5.68
CA GLU A 23 -7.97 5.40 5.22
C GLU A 23 -8.99 5.03 4.13
N LYS A 24 -10.25 5.44 4.32
CA LYS A 24 -11.30 5.27 3.30
C LYS A 24 -10.96 6.03 2.01
N MET A 25 -10.52 7.27 2.10
CA MET A 25 -10.15 8.08 0.93
C MET A 25 -8.94 7.49 0.18
N ASN A 26 -7.94 7.00 0.91
CA ASN A 26 -6.80 6.28 0.34
C ASN A 26 -7.24 4.98 -0.35
N PHE A 27 -8.13 4.20 0.27
CA PHE A 27 -8.69 2.99 -0.31
C PHE A 27 -9.46 3.30 -1.61
N GLU A 28 -10.33 4.30 -1.61
CA GLU A 28 -11.08 4.70 -2.80
C GLU A 28 -10.17 5.19 -3.93
N ALA A 29 -9.11 5.95 -3.61
CA ALA A 29 -8.12 6.38 -4.58
C ALA A 29 -7.38 5.19 -5.21
N LEU A 30 -6.99 4.23 -4.40
CA LEU A 30 -6.28 3.03 -4.84
C LEU A 30 -7.19 2.12 -5.68
N VAL A 31 -8.41 1.85 -5.22
CA VAL A 31 -9.38 0.99 -5.92
C VAL A 31 -9.77 1.54 -7.28
N GLU A 32 -10.02 2.86 -7.38
CA GLU A 32 -10.29 3.51 -8.66
C GLU A 32 -9.11 3.33 -9.60
N TYR A 33 -7.91 3.71 -9.16
CA TYR A 33 -6.69 3.61 -9.96
C TYR A 33 -6.39 2.17 -10.44
N LEU A 34 -6.71 1.16 -9.65
CA LEU A 34 -6.40 -0.23 -9.98
C LEU A 34 -7.36 -0.87 -10.97
N GLN A 35 -8.51 -0.27 -11.26
CA GLN A 35 -9.42 -0.82 -12.27
C GLN A 35 -8.77 -0.82 -13.65
N PRO A 36 -8.89 -1.90 -14.46
CA PRO A 36 -8.35 -1.94 -15.82
C PRO A 36 -8.87 -0.82 -16.72
N SER A 37 -10.09 -0.35 -16.46
CA SER A 37 -10.76 0.74 -17.16
C SER A 37 -10.29 2.13 -16.71
N SER A 38 -9.54 2.24 -15.62
CA SER A 38 -9.07 3.54 -15.11
C SER A 38 -8.06 4.17 -16.07
N THR A 39 -8.32 5.42 -16.39
CA THR A 39 -7.40 6.27 -17.18
C THR A 39 -6.47 7.09 -16.28
N THR A 40 -6.60 6.97 -14.96
CA THR A 40 -5.75 7.65 -13.98
C THR A 40 -4.31 7.17 -14.13
N SER A 41 -3.38 8.11 -14.30
CA SER A 41 -1.95 7.81 -14.37
C SER A 41 -1.38 7.48 -12.99
N PRO A 42 -0.26 6.73 -12.90
CA PRO A 42 0.41 6.46 -11.63
C PRO A 42 0.71 7.75 -10.84
N THR A 43 1.23 8.78 -11.52
CA THR A 43 1.57 10.08 -10.90
C THR A 43 0.34 10.81 -10.36
N ALA A 44 -0.77 10.82 -11.10
CA ALA A 44 -1.99 11.47 -10.63
C ALA A 44 -2.58 10.75 -9.39
N ALA A 45 -2.54 9.42 -9.37
CA ALA A 45 -2.94 8.64 -8.20
C ALA A 45 -1.99 8.85 -7.01
N ALA A 46 -0.67 8.92 -7.26
CA ALA A 46 0.33 9.22 -6.24
C ALA A 46 0.10 10.59 -5.61
N GLN A 47 -0.13 11.63 -6.41
CA GLN A 47 -0.48 12.97 -5.91
C GLN A 47 -1.78 12.99 -5.13
N ARG A 48 -2.78 12.19 -5.53
CA ARG A 48 -4.02 12.07 -4.77
C ARG A 48 -3.78 11.48 -3.38
N ILE A 49 -2.96 10.45 -3.27
CA ILE A 49 -2.57 9.83 -1.98
C ILE A 49 -1.70 10.78 -1.16
N ASP A 50 -0.71 11.41 -1.79
CA ASP A 50 0.19 12.37 -1.15
C ASP A 50 -0.56 13.58 -0.56
N ASN A 51 -1.59 14.09 -1.23
CA ASN A 51 -2.44 15.15 -0.68
C ASN A 51 -3.24 14.72 0.57
N LEU A 52 -3.31 13.42 0.88
CA LEU A 52 -3.98 12.87 2.06
C LEU A 52 -3.03 12.66 3.25
N ILE A 53 -1.76 13.03 3.14
CA ILE A 53 -0.83 12.92 4.28
C ILE A 53 -1.17 13.98 5.34
N PRO A 54 -0.89 13.73 6.63
CA PRO A 54 -1.25 14.64 7.72
C PRO A 54 -0.72 16.07 7.51
N MET A 55 0.48 16.22 6.95
CA MET A 55 1.11 17.53 6.75
C MET A 55 0.44 18.37 5.65
N LYS A 56 -0.13 17.74 4.61
CA LYS A 56 -0.71 18.45 3.45
C LYS A 56 -2.21 18.71 3.57
N ARG A 57 -2.97 17.75 4.10
CA ARG A 57 -4.44 17.88 4.14
C ARG A 57 -4.92 18.89 5.17
N THR A 58 -6.03 19.56 4.90
CA THR A 58 -6.59 20.60 5.79
C THR A 58 -7.60 20.08 6.81
N PHE A 59 -8.15 18.88 6.60
CA PHE A 59 -9.19 18.30 7.46
C PHE A 59 -8.61 17.34 8.52
N ILE A 60 -9.43 16.96 9.52
CA ILE A 60 -9.12 15.89 10.48
C ILE A 60 -9.64 14.57 9.92
N GLY A 61 -8.74 13.58 9.82
CA GLY A 61 -8.97 12.33 9.07
C GLY A 61 -9.23 11.13 9.96
N THR A 62 -9.23 11.35 11.27
CA THR A 62 -9.47 10.35 12.31
C THR A 62 -10.72 10.72 13.10
N SER A 63 -11.31 9.75 13.80
CA SER A 63 -12.41 9.98 14.75
C SER A 63 -11.95 10.62 16.07
N PHE A 64 -10.64 10.75 16.29
CA PHE A 64 -10.06 11.22 17.55
C PHE A 64 -9.94 12.74 17.67
N GLY A 65 -10.46 13.51 16.71
CA GLY A 65 -10.46 14.98 16.77
C GLY A 65 -9.09 15.64 16.56
N MET A 66 -8.09 14.88 16.13
CA MET A 66 -6.76 15.39 15.76
C MET A 66 -6.20 14.60 14.57
N LYS A 67 -5.27 15.21 13.82
CA LYS A 67 -4.54 14.49 12.77
C LYS A 67 -3.63 13.43 13.40
N GLU A 68 -3.51 12.29 12.73
CA GLU A 68 -2.54 11.26 13.06
C GLU A 68 -1.11 11.74 12.83
N GLU A 69 -0.17 11.15 13.58
CA GLU A 69 1.25 11.36 13.37
C GLU A 69 1.70 10.83 11.99
N PRO A 70 2.72 11.45 11.35
CA PRO A 70 3.20 11.01 10.04
C PRO A 70 3.58 9.53 9.97
N GLU A 71 4.27 9.02 10.99
CA GLU A 71 4.66 7.61 11.07
C GLU A 71 3.43 6.68 11.11
N GLY A 72 2.44 7.00 11.94
CA GLY A 72 1.20 6.22 12.03
C GLY A 72 0.42 6.22 10.71
N HIS A 73 0.44 7.33 9.97
CA HIS A 73 -0.12 7.38 8.62
C HIS A 73 0.64 6.45 7.65
N MET A 74 1.98 6.43 7.71
CA MET A 74 2.81 5.55 6.87
C MET A 74 2.55 4.06 7.15
N TRP A 75 2.40 3.67 8.42
CA TRP A 75 1.98 2.30 8.75
C TRP A 75 0.64 1.92 8.12
N LYS A 76 -0.34 2.84 8.19
CA LYS A 76 -1.67 2.61 7.61
C LYS A 76 -1.65 2.54 6.09
N ILE A 77 -0.90 3.41 5.41
CA ILE A 77 -0.83 3.39 3.94
C ILE A 77 -0.17 2.09 3.47
N TRP A 78 0.93 1.65 4.07
CA TRP A 78 1.58 0.40 3.66
C TRP A 78 0.73 -0.82 4.00
N GLY A 79 0.05 -0.83 5.15
CA GLY A 79 -0.95 -1.85 5.47
C GLY A 79 -2.04 -1.95 4.41
N LEU A 80 -2.53 -0.82 3.89
CA LEU A 80 -3.49 -0.77 2.80
C LEU A 80 -2.92 -1.36 1.49
N PHE A 81 -1.72 -0.93 1.07
CA PHE A 81 -1.09 -1.45 -0.16
C PHE A 81 -0.87 -2.96 -0.07
N ILE A 82 -0.43 -3.46 1.10
CA ILE A 82 -0.25 -4.89 1.36
C ILE A 82 -1.60 -5.63 1.30
N ALA A 83 -2.64 -5.11 1.96
CA ALA A 83 -3.97 -5.73 1.96
C ALA A 83 -4.58 -5.81 0.56
N ILE A 84 -4.35 -4.79 -0.27
CA ILE A 84 -4.78 -4.76 -1.67
C ILE A 84 -3.95 -5.72 -2.52
N SER A 85 -2.63 -5.77 -2.33
CA SER A 85 -1.75 -6.68 -3.09
C SER A 85 -2.14 -8.15 -2.94
N LYS A 86 -2.63 -8.55 -1.76
CA LYS A 86 -3.15 -9.91 -1.50
C LYS A 86 -4.39 -10.23 -2.36
N GLN A 87 -5.18 -9.22 -2.71
CA GLN A 87 -6.44 -9.37 -3.44
C GLN A 87 -6.28 -9.29 -4.96
N VAL A 88 -5.20 -8.69 -5.47
CA VAL A 88 -4.93 -8.62 -6.91
C VAL A 88 -4.29 -9.94 -7.38
N PRO A 89 -4.88 -10.69 -8.34
CA PRO A 89 -4.23 -11.88 -8.87
C PRO A 89 -2.84 -11.56 -9.44
N HIS A 90 -1.85 -12.40 -9.14
CA HIS A 90 -0.45 -12.17 -9.53
C HIS A 90 -0.23 -11.95 -11.04
N ASP A 91 -1.04 -12.57 -11.89
CA ASP A 91 -1.01 -12.47 -13.35
C ASP A 91 -1.89 -11.34 -13.91
N HIS A 92 -2.64 -10.63 -13.05
CA HIS A 92 -3.52 -9.55 -13.47
C HIS A 92 -2.72 -8.25 -13.75
N PRO A 93 -3.08 -7.46 -14.79
CA PRO A 93 -2.38 -6.20 -15.11
C PRO A 93 -2.39 -5.16 -13.98
N SER A 94 -3.43 -5.16 -13.14
CA SER A 94 -3.49 -4.26 -11.98
C SER A 94 -2.37 -4.48 -10.96
N MET A 95 -1.74 -5.66 -10.95
CA MET A 95 -0.55 -5.90 -10.12
C MET A 95 0.62 -5.02 -10.58
N GLY A 96 0.78 -4.84 -11.90
CA GLY A 96 1.76 -3.91 -12.46
C GLY A 96 1.41 -2.45 -12.18
N ARG A 97 0.12 -2.10 -12.20
CA ARG A 97 -0.35 -0.76 -11.82
C ARG A 97 -0.04 -0.46 -10.36
N LEU A 98 -0.31 -1.38 -9.44
CA LEU A 98 0.00 -1.22 -8.01
C LEU A 98 1.49 -0.93 -7.78
N VAL A 99 2.37 -1.66 -8.47
CA VAL A 99 3.81 -1.44 -8.46
C VAL A 99 4.19 -0.07 -9.02
N ALA A 100 3.61 0.32 -10.17
CA ALA A 100 3.85 1.62 -10.78
C ALA A 100 3.43 2.79 -9.89
N LEU A 101 2.39 2.62 -9.06
CA LEU A 101 1.97 3.62 -8.09
C LEU A 101 2.98 3.80 -6.95
N VAL A 102 3.59 2.72 -6.45
CA VAL A 102 4.66 2.83 -5.45
C VAL A 102 5.86 3.61 -6.01
N TYR A 103 6.23 3.38 -7.28
CA TYR A 103 7.27 4.19 -7.94
C TYR A 103 6.86 5.64 -8.08
N ALA A 104 5.62 5.89 -8.53
CA ALA A 104 5.14 7.25 -8.70
C ALA A 104 5.09 8.03 -7.38
N LEU A 105 4.87 7.36 -6.24
CA LEU A 105 4.99 7.96 -4.91
C LEU A 105 6.45 8.33 -4.60
N ALA A 106 7.40 7.41 -4.79
CA ALA A 106 8.82 7.66 -4.52
C ALA A 106 9.44 8.74 -5.41
N GLU A 107 8.89 8.97 -6.61
CA GLU A 107 9.32 10.02 -7.54
C GLU A 107 8.63 11.38 -7.28
N LEU A 108 7.78 11.50 -6.27
CA LEU A 108 7.18 12.80 -5.92
C LEU A 108 8.26 13.75 -5.40
N PRO A 109 8.19 15.05 -5.75
CA PRO A 109 9.13 16.02 -5.23
C PRO A 109 9.01 16.11 -3.69
N PRO A 110 10.15 16.26 -2.98
CA PRO A 110 10.15 16.52 -1.54
C PRO A 110 9.28 17.73 -1.23
N THR A 111 8.60 17.71 -0.09
CA THR A 111 7.75 18.84 0.31
C THR A 111 8.64 19.89 0.97
N THR A 112 9.11 20.88 0.21
CA THR A 112 10.18 21.82 0.60
C THR A 112 9.80 22.92 1.60
N GLU A 113 8.85 22.68 2.50
CA GLU A 113 8.50 23.67 3.53
C GLU A 113 8.68 23.03 4.90
N ASP A 114 9.78 23.45 5.55
CA ASP A 114 10.16 23.27 6.96
C ASP A 114 9.66 22.02 7.70
N LEU A 115 10.64 21.23 8.17
CA LEU A 115 10.67 20.25 9.28
C LEU A 115 11.31 18.93 8.83
N ASP A 116 11.95 18.24 9.77
CA ASP A 116 12.78 17.01 9.66
C ASP A 116 12.15 15.78 8.95
N TYR A 117 11.02 15.94 8.26
CA TYR A 117 10.22 14.92 7.58
C TYR A 117 9.95 15.29 6.10
N THR A 118 10.93 15.92 5.46
CA THR A 118 10.80 16.61 4.15
C THR A 118 10.60 15.68 2.95
N ASP A 119 10.78 14.36 3.11
CA ASP A 119 10.62 13.40 2.04
C ASP A 119 10.08 12.04 2.53
N ILE A 120 8.78 11.99 2.79
CA ILE A 120 8.13 10.78 3.31
C ILE A 120 7.93 9.68 2.26
N TRP A 121 8.31 9.90 0.99
CA TRP A 121 8.10 8.90 -0.07
C TRP A 121 9.40 8.38 -0.67
N THR A 122 10.47 9.19 -0.80
CA THR A 122 11.73 8.75 -1.43
C THR A 122 12.35 7.53 -0.74
N ASP A 123 12.36 7.50 0.59
CA ASP A 123 12.92 6.37 1.36
C ASP A 123 11.87 5.31 1.74
N LEU A 124 10.62 5.46 1.27
CA LEU A 124 9.49 4.56 1.57
C LEU A 124 9.44 4.15 3.06
N PRO A 125 9.42 5.11 4.00
CA PRO A 125 9.50 4.85 5.42
C PRO A 125 8.40 3.89 5.86
N MET A 126 8.72 2.97 6.77
CA MET A 126 7.83 1.92 7.28
C MET A 126 7.43 0.84 6.27
N LEU A 127 7.82 0.91 4.99
CA LEU A 127 7.51 -0.15 4.02
C LEU A 127 8.14 -1.49 4.44
N GLY A 128 9.45 -1.49 4.76
CA GLY A 128 10.17 -2.68 5.20
C GLY A 128 9.56 -3.34 6.44
N PRO A 129 9.40 -2.60 7.56
CA PRO A 129 8.70 -3.09 8.74
C PRO A 129 7.28 -3.60 8.47
N SER A 130 6.47 -2.87 7.69
CA SER A 130 5.11 -3.30 7.31
C SER A 130 5.10 -4.62 6.55
N TYR A 131 6.07 -4.81 5.64
CA TYR A 131 6.25 -6.06 4.93
C TYR A 131 6.66 -7.20 5.85
N ALA A 132 7.61 -6.96 6.75
CA ALA A 132 8.08 -7.96 7.70
C ALA A 132 6.93 -8.47 8.59
N GLU A 133 6.09 -7.57 9.09
CA GLU A 133 4.90 -7.95 9.89
C GLU A 133 3.86 -8.72 9.07
N ALA A 134 3.70 -8.39 7.79
CA ALA A 134 2.76 -9.05 6.90
C ALA A 134 3.26 -10.38 6.32
N TRP A 135 4.57 -10.66 6.42
CA TRP A 135 5.23 -11.84 5.85
C TRP A 135 5.00 -13.09 6.70
N ILE A 136 3.73 -13.45 6.88
CA ILE A 136 3.31 -14.64 7.61
C ILE A 136 2.96 -15.72 6.60
N GLY A 137 3.84 -16.71 6.46
CA GLY A 137 3.69 -17.78 5.47
C GLY A 137 2.51 -18.72 5.74
N PRO A 138 1.99 -19.42 4.71
CA PRO A 138 0.85 -20.33 4.82
C PRO A 138 1.06 -21.45 5.85
N GLU A 139 2.31 -21.83 6.13
CA GLU A 139 2.72 -22.81 7.14
C GLU A 139 2.32 -22.41 8.56
N CYS A 140 2.25 -21.11 8.86
CA CYS A 140 1.79 -20.60 10.15
C CYS A 140 0.29 -20.91 10.39
N TYR A 141 -0.45 -21.25 9.33
CA TYR A 141 -1.89 -21.49 9.39
C TYR A 141 -2.28 -22.96 9.50
N ARG A 142 -1.33 -23.91 9.61
CA ARG A 142 -1.53 -25.38 9.75
C ARG A 142 -2.91 -25.89 9.29
N ASP A 143 -3.88 -25.94 10.21
CA ASP A 143 -5.22 -26.54 10.04
C ASP A 143 -6.26 -25.61 9.37
N LYS A 144 -5.93 -24.32 9.20
CA LYS A 144 -6.76 -23.27 8.60
C LYS A 144 -6.32 -22.90 7.19
N LEU A 145 -5.38 -23.64 6.59
CA LEU A 145 -4.86 -23.33 5.27
C LEU A 145 -5.93 -23.53 4.18
N THR A 146 -6.44 -22.44 3.64
CA THR A 146 -7.43 -22.46 2.55
C THR A 146 -6.78 -22.14 1.19
N PRO A 147 -7.41 -22.51 0.06
CA PRO A 147 -6.98 -22.06 -1.26
C PRO A 147 -6.89 -20.54 -1.38
N LYS A 148 -7.78 -19.81 -0.69
CA LYS A 148 -7.77 -18.34 -0.61
C LYS A 148 -6.49 -17.83 0.05
N ILE A 149 -6.10 -18.36 1.21
CA ILE A 149 -4.85 -17.97 1.90
C ILE A 149 -3.62 -18.23 1.01
N LYS A 150 -3.60 -19.37 0.30
CA LYS A 150 -2.50 -19.67 -0.65
C LYS A 150 -2.45 -18.65 -1.80
N ALA A 151 -3.59 -18.31 -2.38
CA ALA A 151 -3.66 -17.33 -3.46
C ALA A 151 -3.23 -15.93 -2.99
N GLU A 152 -3.71 -15.48 -1.82
CA GLU A 152 -3.30 -14.21 -1.21
C GLU A 152 -1.80 -14.16 -0.96
N TRP A 153 -1.21 -15.27 -0.49
CA TRP A 153 0.23 -15.40 -0.30
C TRP A 153 1.01 -15.28 -1.62
N VAL A 154 0.58 -15.96 -2.67
CA VAL A 154 1.19 -15.86 -4.01
C VAL A 154 1.09 -14.45 -4.57
N ASN A 155 -0.07 -13.81 -4.44
CA ASN A 155 -0.30 -12.45 -4.90
C ASN A 155 0.61 -11.44 -4.18
N PHE A 156 0.70 -11.52 -2.85
CA PHE A 156 1.58 -10.68 -2.04
C PHE A 156 3.06 -10.87 -2.40
N ASN A 157 3.51 -12.11 -2.56
CA ASN A 157 4.90 -12.40 -2.94
C ASN A 157 5.21 -11.92 -4.36
N SER A 158 4.26 -11.99 -5.29
CA SER A 158 4.41 -11.41 -6.63
C SER A 158 4.56 -9.90 -6.56
N PHE A 159 3.81 -9.22 -5.69
CA PHE A 159 3.96 -7.78 -5.48
C PHE A 159 5.35 -7.44 -4.91
N ALA A 160 5.76 -8.13 -3.84
CA ALA A 160 7.06 -7.98 -3.21
C ALA A 160 8.22 -8.17 -4.20
N ALA A 161 8.18 -9.26 -4.96
CA ALA A 161 9.22 -9.59 -5.94
C ALA A 161 9.33 -8.52 -7.03
N ARG A 162 8.21 -7.93 -7.45
CA ARG A 162 8.21 -6.83 -8.43
C ARG A 162 8.80 -5.56 -7.85
N LEU A 163 8.55 -5.20 -6.60
CA LEU A 163 9.20 -4.04 -5.98
C LEU A 163 10.72 -4.25 -5.85
N LEU A 164 11.15 -5.47 -5.51
CA LEU A 164 12.58 -5.82 -5.38
C LEU A 164 13.32 -5.84 -6.72
N ASN A 165 12.67 -6.28 -7.80
CA ASN A 165 13.28 -6.35 -9.13
C ASN A 165 13.51 -4.97 -9.77
N HIS A 166 13.14 -3.88 -9.08
CA HIS A 166 13.34 -2.50 -9.50
C HIS A 166 14.26 -1.72 -8.52
N ASP A 167 15.03 -2.42 -7.69
CA ASP A 167 16.06 -1.84 -6.79
C ASP A 167 15.58 -0.83 -5.72
N MET A 168 14.27 -0.68 -5.49
CA MET A 168 13.72 0.30 -4.53
C MET A 168 13.72 -0.16 -3.08
N VAL A 169 13.86 -1.46 -2.83
CA VAL A 169 14.04 -2.01 -1.49
C VAL A 169 15.36 -2.78 -1.48
N SER A 170 16.35 -2.29 -0.75
CA SER A 170 17.53 -3.08 -0.46
C SER A 170 17.10 -4.32 0.32
N VAL A 171 17.62 -5.50 -0.05
CA VAL A 171 17.48 -6.74 0.73
C VAL A 171 17.81 -6.50 2.22
N ARG A 172 18.67 -5.52 2.54
CA ARG A 172 19.00 -5.12 3.92
C ARG A 172 17.80 -4.64 4.75
N GLY A 173 16.78 -4.03 4.13
CA GLY A 173 15.52 -3.63 4.79
C GLY A 173 14.56 -4.80 5.05
N LEU A 174 14.75 -5.95 4.40
CA LEU A 174 13.96 -7.18 4.59
C LEU A 174 14.72 -8.23 5.43
N THR A 175 16.06 -8.20 5.46
CA THR A 175 16.87 -9.21 6.16
C THR A 175 17.18 -8.90 7.62
N GLN A 176 16.89 -7.69 8.12
CA GLN A 176 17.20 -7.38 9.52
C GLN A 176 16.28 -8.11 10.52
N VAL A 177 15.21 -8.76 10.03
CA VAL A 177 14.32 -9.61 10.85
C VAL A 177 14.69 -11.11 10.76
N VAL A 178 15.62 -11.50 9.88
CA VAL A 178 15.93 -12.94 9.64
C VAL A 178 17.20 -13.42 10.36
N LEU A 179 17.97 -12.54 11.01
CA LEU A 179 19.21 -12.92 11.71
C LEU A 179 19.37 -12.28 13.10
N THR A 180 18.35 -12.38 13.95
CA THR A 180 18.50 -12.35 15.41
C THR A 180 17.64 -13.41 16.06
#